data_AF-A0A952H9M1-F1
#
_entry.id   AF-A0A952H9M1-F1
#
_cell.length_a   1.000
_cell.length_b   1.000
_cell.length_c   1.000
_cell.angle_alpha   90.00
_cell.angle_beta   90.00
_cell.angle_gamma   90.00
#
_symmetry.space_group_name_H-M   'P 1'
#
loop_
_entity.id
_entity.type
_entity.pdbx_description
1 polymer ?
#
loop_
_entity_poly.entity_id
_entity_poly.type
_entity_poly.pdbx_seq_one_letter_code
_entity_poly.pdbx_strand_id
1 'polypeptide(L)'
;MTLPTPQLIAELQAHPGDADRLMRVACAELRDRPPALVPPDATALRAGLARIAETGLDGVLQRLLHDAPQGSPTDAIAALLRPPQLAWDEPQEIDWAVRHWEACRAAGQLDEELAADFGEYWHRLEWSALQQHLTLLANLGEGHADERRLLARIAKTASRYVAFGPLKRAMEARFPELFDLGFSLR
;
A
#
# COMPACT_ATOMS: atom_id res chain seq x y z
N MET A 1 13.71 -3.76 9.78
CA MET A 1 14.17 -3.65 8.38
C MET A 1 13.08 -2.93 7.61
N THR A 2 13.38 -1.82 6.93
CA THR A 2 12.41 -1.17 6.05
C THR A 2 12.34 -2.01 4.78
N LEU A 3 11.16 -2.58 4.50
CA LEU A 3 10.92 -3.37 3.30
C LEU A 3 10.20 -2.52 2.25
N PRO A 4 10.44 -2.76 0.95
CA PRO A 4 11.55 -3.53 0.41
C PRO A 4 12.88 -2.81 0.65
N THR A 5 13.98 -3.56 0.77
CA THR A 5 15.30 -2.95 0.91
C THR A 5 15.71 -2.27 -0.41
N PRO A 6 16.55 -1.23 -0.39
CA PRO A 6 17.08 -0.62 -1.61
C PRO A 6 17.78 -1.63 -2.53
N GLN A 7 18.42 -2.64 -1.94
CA GLN A 7 19.04 -3.74 -2.69
C GLN A 7 18.00 -4.56 -3.44
N LEU A 8 16.89 -4.97 -2.79
CA LEU A 8 15.83 -5.72 -3.45
C LEU A 8 15.21 -4.92 -4.61
N ILE A 9 14.99 -3.61 -4.42
CA ILE A 9 14.52 -2.73 -5.49
C ILE A 9 15.49 -2.73 -6.67
N ALA A 10 16.79 -2.55 -6.42
CA ALA A 10 17.81 -2.54 -7.47
C ALA A 10 17.87 -3.88 -8.22
N GLU A 11 17.76 -5.01 -7.52
CA GLU A 11 17.74 -6.35 -8.12
C GLU A 11 16.49 -6.56 -8.99
N LEU A 12 15.31 -6.17 -8.50
CA LEU A 12 14.05 -6.26 -9.26
C LEU A 12 14.08 -5.40 -10.54
N GLN A 13 14.72 -4.24 -10.49
CA GLN A 13 14.89 -3.37 -11.66
C GLN A 13 15.91 -3.91 -12.66
N ALA A 14 17.03 -4.46 -12.18
CA ALA A 14 18.09 -5.01 -13.03
C ALA A 14 17.67 -6.34 -13.68
N HIS A 15 16.84 -7.14 -13.02
CA HIS A 15 16.49 -8.49 -13.42
C HIS A 15 14.97 -8.74 -13.35
N PRO A 16 14.15 -8.07 -14.19
CA PRO A 16 12.69 -8.20 -14.15
C PRO A 16 12.20 -9.64 -14.43
N GLY A 17 12.98 -10.44 -15.17
CA GLY A 17 12.68 -11.86 -15.40
C GLY A 17 12.78 -12.74 -14.14
N ASP A 18 13.47 -12.27 -13.11
CA ASP A 18 13.63 -12.96 -11.83
C ASP A 18 12.64 -12.47 -10.75
N ALA A 19 11.73 -11.56 -11.09
CA ALA A 19 10.86 -10.89 -10.12
C ALA A 19 10.07 -11.86 -9.25
N ASP A 20 9.43 -12.88 -9.83
CA ASP A 20 8.68 -13.86 -9.04
C ASP A 20 9.55 -14.65 -8.06
N ARG A 21 10.78 -15.01 -8.45
CA ARG A 21 11.72 -15.69 -7.53
C ARG A 21 12.11 -14.76 -6.38
N LEU A 22 12.49 -13.52 -6.69
CA LEU A 22 12.93 -12.52 -5.71
C LEU A 22 11.80 -12.17 -4.73
N MET A 23 10.58 -11.97 -5.23
CA MET A 23 9.41 -11.69 -4.41
C MET A 23 9.04 -12.86 -3.51
N ARG A 24 9.13 -14.11 -4.01
CA ARG A 24 8.92 -15.30 -3.17
C ARG A 24 9.91 -15.38 -2.02
N VAL A 25 11.19 -15.09 -2.27
CA VAL A 25 12.21 -15.04 -1.21
C VAL A 25 11.89 -13.93 -0.20
N ALA A 26 11.60 -12.72 -0.68
CA ALA A 26 11.28 -11.59 0.20
C ALA A 26 10.02 -11.83 1.05
N CYS A 27 8.98 -12.45 0.49
CA CYS A 27 7.77 -12.83 1.24
C CYS A 27 8.07 -13.89 2.30
N ALA A 28 8.92 -14.87 2.00
CA ALA A 28 9.34 -15.88 2.98
C ALA A 28 10.15 -15.26 4.12
N GLU A 29 11.09 -14.36 3.81
CA GLU A 29 11.85 -13.62 4.82
C GLU A 29 10.95 -12.75 5.70
N LEU A 30 9.97 -12.08 5.09
CA LEU A 30 8.99 -11.28 5.81
C LEU A 30 8.19 -12.13 6.80
N ARG A 31 7.69 -13.28 6.36
CA ARG A 31 6.96 -14.22 7.21
C ARG A 31 7.81 -14.72 8.39
N ASP A 32 9.07 -15.06 8.12
CA ASP A 32 9.96 -15.65 9.13
C ASP A 32 10.46 -14.59 10.13
N ARG A 33 10.57 -13.33 9.70
CA ARG A 33 11.06 -12.21 10.52
C ARG A 33 10.18 -10.96 10.30
N PRO A 34 8.92 -10.98 10.77
CA PRO A 34 8.03 -9.84 10.61
C PRO A 34 8.57 -8.63 11.38
N PRO A 35 8.49 -7.42 10.81
CA PRO A 35 8.85 -6.22 11.56
C PRO A 35 7.87 -6.00 12.72
N ALA A 36 8.31 -5.23 13.72
CA ALA A 36 7.40 -4.79 14.78
C ALA A 36 6.28 -3.95 14.17
N LEU A 37 5.04 -4.19 14.64
CA LEU A 37 3.91 -3.35 14.29
C LEU A 37 4.10 -1.97 14.91
N VAL A 38 3.94 -0.92 14.10
CA VAL A 38 4.10 0.47 14.51
C VAL A 38 2.81 1.20 14.21
N PRO A 39 2.22 1.92 15.19
CA PRO A 39 1.07 2.78 14.94
C PRO A 39 1.32 3.76 13.78
N PRO A 40 0.32 4.01 12.93
CA PRO A 40 0.44 4.97 11.85
C PRO A 40 0.73 6.38 12.38
N ASP A 41 1.66 7.09 11.72
CA ASP A 41 1.99 8.47 12.06
C ASP A 41 0.87 9.42 11.61
N ALA A 42 0.06 9.87 12.56
CA ALA A 42 -1.03 10.81 12.31
C ALA A 42 -0.57 12.14 11.69
N THR A 43 0.65 12.60 12.01
CA THR A 43 1.20 13.83 11.45
C THR A 43 1.56 13.64 9.98
N ALA A 44 2.26 12.55 9.66
CA ALA A 44 2.62 12.23 8.29
C ALA A 44 1.38 11.95 7.43
N LEU A 45 0.40 11.20 7.94
CA LEU A 45 -0.86 10.95 7.22
C LEU A 45 -1.63 12.25 6.94
N ARG A 46 -1.72 13.16 7.92
CA ARG A 46 -2.35 14.47 7.72
C ARG A 46 -1.61 15.29 6.65
N ALA A 47 -0.28 15.33 6.70
CA ALA A 47 0.52 16.03 5.71
C ALA A 47 0.35 15.44 4.29
N GLY A 48 0.24 14.11 4.17
CA GLY A 48 -0.03 13.44 2.91
C GLY A 48 -1.41 13.77 2.35
N LEU A 49 -2.45 13.76 3.19
CA LEU A 49 -3.80 14.16 2.81
C LEU A 49 -3.89 15.64 2.41
N ALA A 50 -3.12 16.51 3.08
CA ALA A 50 -3.05 17.94 2.76
C ALA A 50 -2.49 18.23 1.36
N ARG A 51 -1.70 17.31 0.78
CA ARG A 51 -1.25 17.41 -0.62
C ARG A 51 -2.37 17.13 -1.64
N ILE A 52 -3.50 16.59 -1.20
CA ILE A 52 -4.66 16.27 -2.03
C ILE A 52 -5.75 17.34 -1.83
N ALA A 53 -6.07 17.66 -0.58
CA ALA A 53 -7.03 18.71 -0.23
C ALA A 53 -6.71 19.36 1.12
N GLU A 54 -6.88 20.68 1.21
CA GLU A 54 -6.62 21.46 2.43
C GLU A 54 -7.58 21.12 3.58
N THR A 55 -8.83 20.73 3.28
CA THR A 55 -9.87 20.42 4.28
C THR A 55 -10.77 19.27 3.82
N GLY A 56 -11.61 18.75 4.72
CA GLY A 56 -12.65 17.77 4.38
C GLY A 56 -12.21 16.29 4.39
N LEU A 57 -10.97 16.00 4.79
CA LEU A 57 -10.41 14.64 4.86
C LEU A 57 -10.20 14.13 6.30
N ASP A 58 -10.69 14.84 7.32
CA ASP A 58 -10.55 14.42 8.72
C ASP A 58 -11.18 13.04 8.98
N GLY A 59 -12.34 12.76 8.38
CA GLY A 59 -12.98 11.45 8.50
C GLY A 59 -12.13 10.31 7.90
N VAL A 60 -11.40 10.59 6.82
CA VAL A 60 -10.47 9.62 6.20
C VAL A 60 -9.25 9.42 7.10
N LEU A 61 -8.70 10.50 7.65
CA LEU A 61 -7.60 10.43 8.61
C LEU A 61 -7.98 9.59 9.83
N GLN A 62 -9.13 9.86 10.46
CA GLN A 62 -9.60 9.10 11.62
C GLN A 62 -9.83 7.63 11.29
N ARG A 63 -10.38 7.32 10.11
CA ARG A 63 -10.55 5.94 9.64
C ARG A 63 -9.21 5.20 9.56
N LEU A 64 -8.22 5.79 8.88
CA LEU A 64 -6.90 5.19 8.72
C LEU A 64 -6.20 4.98 10.09
N LEU A 65 -6.38 5.90 11.04
CA LEU A 65 -5.82 5.75 12.39
C LEU A 65 -6.55 4.70 13.23
N HIS A 66 -7.88 4.65 13.14
CA HIS A 66 -8.70 3.75 13.94
C HIS A 66 -8.56 2.29 13.54
N ASP A 67 -8.43 2.03 12.25
CA ASP A 67 -8.43 0.66 11.74
C ASP A 67 -7.08 -0.03 12.00
N ALA A 68 -6.00 0.71 12.32
CA ALA A 68 -4.68 0.15 12.61
C ALA A 68 -3.99 0.81 13.82
N PRO A 69 -4.55 0.78 15.04
CA PRO A 69 -4.07 1.58 16.17
C PRO A 69 -2.67 1.16 16.68
N GLN A 70 -2.26 -0.08 16.42
CA GLN A 70 -0.93 -0.60 16.78
C GLN A 70 -0.06 -0.90 15.54
N GLY A 71 -0.50 -0.48 14.36
CA GLY A 71 0.01 -0.97 13.07
C GLY A 71 -0.79 -2.17 12.55
N SER A 72 -0.66 -2.44 11.26
CA SER A 72 -1.38 -3.52 10.58
C SER A 72 -0.45 -4.71 10.29
N PRO A 73 -0.89 -5.96 10.49
CA PRO A 73 -0.13 -7.15 10.09
C PRO A 73 0.17 -7.18 8.58
N THR A 74 -0.56 -6.42 7.77
CA THR A 74 -0.31 -6.31 6.32
C THR A 74 0.63 -5.17 5.93
N ASP A 75 1.11 -4.34 6.86
CA ASP A 75 1.94 -3.18 6.52
C ASP A 75 3.21 -3.58 5.77
N ALA A 76 3.89 -4.61 6.27
CA ALA A 76 5.17 -5.01 5.70
C ALA A 76 5.03 -5.63 4.30
N ILE A 77 3.97 -6.42 4.06
CA ILE A 77 3.69 -6.98 2.74
C ILE A 77 3.18 -5.89 1.78
N ALA A 78 2.39 -4.93 2.26
CA ALA A 78 1.95 -3.79 1.47
C ALA A 78 3.14 -2.98 0.95
N ALA A 79 4.13 -2.72 1.83
CA ALA A 79 5.35 -2.00 1.46
C ALA A 79 6.13 -2.78 0.40
N LEU A 80 6.29 -4.10 0.62
CA LEU A 80 6.98 -5.01 -0.29
C LEU A 80 6.33 -5.07 -1.69
N LEU A 81 5.00 -5.19 -1.75
CA LEU A 81 4.27 -5.31 -3.02
C LEU A 81 4.13 -3.99 -3.76
N ARG A 82 3.98 -2.87 -3.04
CA ARG A 82 3.61 -1.57 -3.64
C ARG A 82 4.59 -0.43 -3.30
N PRO A 83 5.91 -0.62 -3.50
CA PRO A 83 6.87 0.46 -3.31
C PRO A 83 6.67 1.55 -4.38
N PRO A 84 7.01 2.82 -4.11
CA PRO A 84 6.85 3.91 -5.08
C PRO A 84 7.63 3.69 -6.40
N GLN A 85 8.74 2.95 -6.35
CA GLN A 85 9.66 2.76 -7.47
C GLN A 85 9.27 1.66 -8.46
N LEU A 86 8.42 0.71 -8.05
CA LEU A 86 8.05 -0.44 -8.89
C LEU A 86 6.54 -0.46 -9.05
N ALA A 87 6.06 -0.85 -10.22
CA ALA A 87 4.65 -1.12 -10.47
C ALA A 87 4.52 -2.51 -11.11
N TRP A 88 3.49 -3.23 -10.69
CA TRP A 88 3.18 -4.55 -11.18
C TRP A 88 1.75 -4.58 -11.71
N ASP A 89 1.48 -5.52 -12.60
CA ASP A 89 0.10 -5.85 -12.93
C ASP A 89 -0.60 -6.41 -11.68
N GLU A 90 -1.82 -5.94 -11.42
CA GLU A 90 -2.56 -6.32 -10.22
C GLU A 90 -2.74 -7.84 -10.04
N PRO A 91 -3.00 -8.65 -11.10
CA PRO A 91 -3.02 -10.10 -10.95
C PRO A 91 -1.73 -10.69 -10.35
N GLN A 92 -0.58 -10.10 -10.66
CA GLN A 92 0.70 -10.53 -10.10
C GLN A 92 0.86 -10.12 -8.63
N GLU A 93 0.41 -8.91 -8.26
CA GLU A 93 0.37 -8.50 -6.85
C GLU A 93 -0.51 -9.43 -6.02
N ILE A 94 -1.69 -9.78 -6.54
CA ILE A 94 -2.63 -10.70 -5.89
C ILE A 94 -2.05 -12.10 -5.76
N ASP A 95 -1.39 -12.63 -6.80
CA ASP A 95 -0.73 -13.94 -6.76
C ASP A 95 0.35 -14.01 -5.67
N TRP A 96 1.18 -12.97 -5.51
CA TRP A 96 2.14 -12.92 -4.41
C TRP A 96 1.48 -12.75 -3.05
N ALA A 97 0.44 -11.91 -2.95
CA ALA A 97 -0.29 -11.69 -1.71
C ALA A 97 -1.00 -12.97 -1.22
N VAL A 98 -1.63 -13.74 -2.10
CA VAL A 98 -2.34 -14.97 -1.72
C VAL A 98 -1.38 -16.04 -1.24
N ARG A 99 -0.22 -16.22 -1.89
CA ARG A 99 0.81 -17.17 -1.43
C ARG A 99 1.37 -16.79 -0.06
N HIS A 100 1.61 -15.50 0.18
CA HIS A 100 2.03 -15.01 1.48
C HIS A 100 0.95 -15.25 2.54
N TRP A 101 -0.32 -14.91 2.23
CA TRP A 101 -1.46 -15.16 3.10
C TRP A 101 -1.62 -16.63 3.47
N GLU A 102 -1.58 -17.56 2.49
CA GLU A 102 -1.67 -19.00 2.73
C GLU A 102 -0.56 -19.48 3.66
N ALA A 103 0.67 -18.98 3.46
CA ALA A 103 1.82 -19.35 4.29
C ALA A 103 1.69 -18.82 5.73
N CYS A 104 1.27 -17.55 5.92
CA CYS A 104 1.03 -16.98 7.24
C CYS A 104 -0.14 -17.66 7.96
N ARG A 105 -1.22 -17.96 7.22
CA ARG A 105 -2.38 -18.70 7.73
C ARG A 105 -1.98 -20.09 8.22
N ALA A 106 -1.23 -20.82 7.42
CA ALA A 106 -0.75 -22.16 7.79
C ALA A 106 0.19 -22.13 9.01
N ALA A 107 0.92 -21.04 9.22
CA ALA A 107 1.79 -20.82 10.37
C ALA A 107 1.07 -20.25 11.61
N GLY A 108 -0.24 -19.97 11.52
CA GLY A 108 -1.01 -19.37 12.62
C GLY A 108 -0.59 -17.94 12.96
N GLN A 109 -0.08 -17.19 11.98
CA GLN A 109 0.44 -15.82 12.16
C GLN A 109 -0.60 -14.73 11.84
N LEU A 110 -1.81 -15.12 11.45
CA LEU A 110 -2.93 -14.21 11.17
C LEU A 110 -3.97 -14.33 12.28
N ASP A 111 -4.65 -13.23 12.59
CA ASP A 111 -5.86 -13.27 13.41
C ASP A 111 -6.99 -14.03 12.69
N GLU A 112 -8.07 -14.32 13.42
CA GLU A 112 -9.18 -15.14 12.91
C GLU A 112 -9.83 -14.54 11.66
N GLU A 113 -10.00 -13.22 11.62
CA GLU A 113 -10.66 -12.51 10.53
C GLU A 113 -9.80 -12.57 9.25
N LEU A 114 -8.51 -12.21 9.37
CA LEU A 114 -7.58 -12.24 8.25
C LEU A 114 -7.26 -13.68 7.81
N ALA A 115 -7.29 -14.66 8.72
CA ALA A 115 -7.10 -16.07 8.37
C ALA A 115 -8.29 -16.67 7.62
N ALA A 116 -9.51 -16.20 7.90
CA ALA A 116 -10.73 -16.76 7.35
C ALA A 116 -10.97 -16.38 5.88
N ASP A 117 -10.60 -15.16 5.49
CA ASP A 117 -10.88 -14.63 4.15
C ASP A 117 -9.69 -13.87 3.55
N PHE A 118 -9.22 -14.34 2.39
CA PHE A 118 -8.20 -13.63 1.61
C PHE A 118 -8.70 -12.25 1.13
N GLY A 119 -9.99 -12.10 0.87
CA GLY A 119 -10.59 -10.82 0.50
C GLY A 119 -10.38 -9.75 1.57
N GLU A 120 -10.57 -10.11 2.84
CA GLU A 120 -10.32 -9.20 3.98
C GLU A 120 -8.81 -8.96 4.19
N TYR A 121 -7.99 -9.99 3.99
CA TYR A 121 -6.53 -9.81 3.98
C TYR A 121 -6.06 -8.83 2.90
N TRP A 122 -6.57 -8.97 1.68
CA TRP A 122 -6.27 -8.08 0.57
C TRP A 122 -6.77 -6.66 0.84
N HIS A 123 -8.01 -6.54 1.32
CA HIS A 123 -8.59 -5.26 1.74
C HIS A 123 -7.69 -4.54 2.74
N ARG A 124 -7.27 -5.22 3.80
CA ARG A 124 -6.36 -4.71 4.83
C ARG A 124 -5.01 -4.28 4.24
N LEU A 125 -4.46 -5.08 3.33
CA LEU A 125 -3.23 -4.78 2.61
C LEU A 125 -3.33 -3.49 1.80
N GLU A 126 -4.45 -3.25 1.12
CA GLU A 126 -4.62 -2.02 0.34
C GLU A 126 -4.73 -0.77 1.20
N TRP A 127 -5.30 -0.91 2.40
CA TRP A 127 -5.38 0.17 3.37
C TRP A 127 -4.03 0.48 3.98
N SER A 128 -3.24 -0.55 4.33
CA SER A 128 -1.83 -0.42 4.67
C SER A 128 -1.04 0.31 3.58
N ALA A 129 -1.22 -0.08 2.32
CA ALA A 129 -0.57 0.57 1.19
C ALA A 129 -0.97 2.05 1.08
N LEU A 130 -2.26 2.36 1.27
CA LEU A 130 -2.74 3.75 1.27
C LEU A 130 -2.09 4.60 2.36
N GLN A 131 -1.96 4.09 3.59
CA GLN A 131 -1.28 4.80 4.68
C GLN A 131 0.19 5.08 4.34
N GLN A 132 0.87 4.10 3.75
CA GLN A 132 2.25 4.23 3.33
C GLN A 132 2.40 5.22 2.18
N HIS A 133 1.53 5.17 1.17
CA HIS A 133 1.56 6.11 0.05
C HIS A 133 1.31 7.54 0.50
N LEU A 134 0.37 7.77 1.42
CA LEU A 134 0.13 9.09 2.01
C LEU A 134 1.34 9.58 2.82
N THR A 135 1.93 8.71 3.65
CA THR A 135 3.15 9.02 4.43
C THR A 135 4.33 9.34 3.51
N LEU A 136 4.51 8.58 2.43
CA LEU A 136 5.55 8.85 1.44
C LEU A 136 5.29 10.17 0.71
N LEU A 137 4.05 10.39 0.28
CA LEU A 137 3.63 11.63 -0.37
C LEU A 137 3.91 12.83 0.54
N ALA A 138 3.68 12.75 1.85
CA ALA A 138 4.02 13.83 2.79
C ALA A 138 5.51 14.25 2.76
N ASN A 139 6.41 13.29 2.49
CA ASN A 139 7.86 13.48 2.59
C ASN A 139 8.53 13.73 1.24
N LEU A 140 7.84 13.53 0.11
CA LEU A 140 8.38 13.81 -1.21
C LEU A 140 8.36 15.30 -1.53
N GLY A 141 9.44 15.82 -2.10
CA GLY A 141 9.44 17.15 -2.71
C GLY A 141 8.44 17.26 -3.86
N GLU A 142 7.91 18.45 -4.10
CA GLU A 142 7.06 18.71 -5.27
C GLU A 142 7.82 18.40 -6.57
N GLY A 143 7.16 17.71 -7.50
CA GLY A 143 7.75 17.33 -8.78
C GLY A 143 8.66 16.10 -8.72
N HIS A 144 8.70 15.38 -7.59
CA HIS A 144 9.43 14.12 -7.49
C HIS A 144 8.90 13.10 -8.51
N ALA A 145 9.80 12.31 -9.10
CA ALA A 145 9.44 11.36 -10.17
C ALA A 145 8.40 10.30 -9.75
N ASP A 146 8.34 9.98 -8.46
CA ASP A 146 7.40 9.02 -7.88
C ASP A 146 6.04 9.62 -7.50
N GLU A 147 5.89 10.95 -7.46
CA GLU A 147 4.69 11.62 -6.98
C GLU A 147 3.45 11.19 -7.77
N ARG A 148 3.53 11.24 -9.11
CA ARG A 148 2.42 10.85 -9.99
C ARG A 148 2.02 9.38 -9.79
N ARG A 149 2.99 8.48 -9.58
CA ARG A 149 2.71 7.05 -9.32
C ARG A 149 1.99 6.87 -7.99
N LEU A 150 2.42 7.56 -6.93
CA LEU A 150 1.75 7.51 -5.64
C LEU A 150 0.33 8.05 -5.72
N LEU A 151 0.12 9.20 -6.37
CA LEU A 151 -1.22 9.77 -6.55
C LEU A 151 -2.14 8.82 -7.34
N ALA A 152 -1.64 8.16 -8.38
CA ALA A 152 -2.41 7.17 -9.14
C ALA A 152 -2.83 5.96 -8.27
N ARG A 153 -1.95 5.49 -7.38
CA ARG A 153 -2.28 4.40 -6.44
C ARG A 153 -3.29 4.82 -5.38
N ILE A 154 -3.12 6.01 -4.82
CA ILE A 154 -4.06 6.58 -3.87
C ILE A 154 -5.45 6.71 -4.53
N ALA A 155 -5.51 7.22 -5.77
CA ALA A 155 -6.75 7.31 -6.53
C ALA A 155 -7.37 5.93 -6.78
N LYS A 156 -6.56 4.92 -7.13
CA LYS A 156 -7.02 3.53 -7.32
C LYS A 156 -7.66 2.95 -6.05
N THR A 157 -6.95 3.02 -4.92
CA THR A 157 -7.47 2.52 -3.64
C THR A 157 -8.71 3.31 -3.18
N ALA A 158 -8.68 4.64 -3.28
CA ALA A 158 -9.81 5.48 -2.90
C ALA A 158 -11.06 5.21 -3.74
N SER A 159 -10.89 4.82 -5.01
CA SER A 159 -11.99 4.48 -5.91
C SER A 159 -12.64 3.13 -5.62
N ARG A 160 -11.91 2.22 -4.96
CA ARG A 160 -12.37 0.86 -4.67
C ARG A 160 -13.24 0.78 -3.43
N TYR A 161 -12.94 1.57 -2.40
CA TYR A 161 -13.60 1.46 -1.09
C TYR A 161 -14.53 2.64 -0.82
N VAL A 162 -15.81 2.35 -0.56
CA VAL A 162 -16.82 3.35 -0.18
C VAL A 162 -16.37 4.17 1.03
N ALA A 163 -15.64 3.55 1.96
CA ALA A 163 -15.06 4.21 3.13
C ALA A 163 -14.16 5.42 2.77
N PHE A 164 -13.59 5.44 1.57
CA PHE A 164 -12.73 6.51 1.06
C PHE A 164 -13.42 7.44 0.05
N GLY A 165 -14.76 7.44 -0.01
CA GLY A 165 -15.53 8.34 -0.87
C GLY A 165 -15.14 9.84 -0.78
N PRO A 166 -14.88 10.42 0.41
CA PRO A 166 -14.35 11.79 0.51
C PRO A 166 -12.98 11.96 -0.16
N LEU A 167 -12.06 11.00 0.03
CA LEU A 167 -10.74 11.03 -0.60
C LEU A 167 -10.84 10.92 -2.13
N LYS A 168 -11.69 10.01 -2.63
CA LYS A 168 -11.95 9.87 -4.07
C LYS A 168 -12.40 11.20 -4.68
N ARG A 169 -13.41 11.85 -4.09
CA ARG A 169 -13.93 13.12 -4.59
C ARG A 169 -12.88 14.24 -4.57
N ALA A 170 -12.06 14.30 -3.52
CA ALA A 170 -10.96 15.24 -3.44
C ALA A 170 -9.91 15.00 -4.55
N MET A 171 -9.58 13.73 -4.79
CA MET A 171 -8.68 13.32 -5.86
C MET A 171 -9.24 13.69 -7.24
N GLU A 172 -10.52 13.42 -7.52
CA GLU A 172 -11.19 13.78 -8.78
C GLU A 172 -11.20 15.29 -9.02
N ALA A 173 -11.42 16.08 -7.97
CA ALA A 173 -11.42 17.54 -8.07
C ALA A 173 -10.03 18.11 -8.36
N ARG A 174 -8.98 17.52 -7.79
CA ARG A 174 -7.60 18.04 -7.86
C ARG A 174 -6.78 17.47 -9.02
N PHE A 175 -7.03 16.21 -9.37
CA PHE A 175 -6.28 15.39 -10.34
C PHE A 175 -7.23 14.59 -11.24
N PRO A 176 -8.12 15.25 -12.01
CA PRO A 176 -9.10 14.57 -12.85
C PRO A 176 -8.47 13.60 -13.86
N GLU A 177 -7.24 13.88 -14.31
CA GLU A 177 -6.51 13.05 -15.27
C GLU A 177 -6.21 11.63 -14.77
N LEU A 178 -6.25 11.40 -13.45
CA LEU A 178 -6.07 10.08 -12.84
C LEU A 178 -7.34 9.20 -12.94
N PHE A 179 -8.46 9.77 -13.39
CA PHE A 179 -9.76 9.12 -13.50
C PHE A 179 -10.25 9.00 -14.94
N ASP A 180 -9.75 9.84 -15.85
CA ASP A 180 -10.16 9.88 -17.26
C ASP A 180 -9.69 8.66 -18.07
N LEU A 181 -8.61 8.01 -17.64
CA LEU A 181 -8.09 6.78 -18.23
C LEU A 181 -8.38 5.64 -17.26
N GLY A 182 -9.43 4.86 -17.54
CA GLY A 182 -9.75 3.66 -16.75
C GLY A 182 -8.48 2.87 -16.43
N PHE A 183 -8.13 2.84 -15.14
CA PHE A 183 -6.85 2.43 -14.56
C PHE A 183 -6.02 1.46 -15.41
N SER A 184 -5.23 1.98 -16.36
CA SER A 184 -4.19 1.21 -17.05
C SER A 184 -2.87 1.88 -16.73
N LEU A 185 -2.23 1.39 -15.66
CA LEU A 185 -0.83 1.69 -15.37
C LEU A 185 -0.01 0.89 -16.39
N ARG A 186 0.39 1.53 -17.49
CA ARG A 186 1.48 1.05 -18.36
C ARG A 186 2.73 1.87 -18.09
#